data_AF-A0A7C6WTC2-F1
#
_entry.id   AF-A0A7C6WTC2-F1
#
_cell.length_a   1.000
_cell.length_b   1.000
_cell.length_c   1.000
_cell.angle_alpha   90.00
_cell.angle_beta   90.00
_cell.angle_gamma   90.00
#
_symmetry.space_group_name_H-M   'P 1'
#
loop_
_entity.id
_entity.type
_entity.pdbx_description
1 polymer ?
#
loop_
_entity_poly.entity_id
_entity_poly.type
_entity_poly.pdbx_seq_one_letter_code
_entity_poly.pdbx_strand_id
1 'polypeptide(L)'
;MNKNQTNERELKEVCQQFESILLSYMLKSMRNTVPDGGLFDRGVTFDLVQSMHDEAMAEEISKSGGIGLANQLYEQLSKYI
;
A
#
# COMPACT_ATOMS: atom_id res chain seq x y z
N MET A 1 -18.40 -10.91 -21.32
CA MET A 1 -17.45 -11.25 -20.24
C MET A 1 -18.21 -12.03 -19.16
N ASN A 2 -17.65 -13.14 -18.68
CA ASN A 2 -18.29 -13.97 -17.64
C ASN A 2 -18.23 -13.27 -16.28
N LYS A 3 -19.34 -13.26 -15.53
CA LYS A 3 -19.48 -12.54 -14.25
C LYS A 3 -18.41 -12.95 -13.22
N ASN A 4 -18.02 -14.23 -13.18
CA ASN A 4 -16.97 -14.73 -12.28
C ASN A 4 -15.59 -14.16 -12.60
N GLN A 5 -15.24 -14.00 -13.89
CA GLN A 5 -13.94 -13.43 -14.29
C GLN A 5 -13.83 -11.95 -13.90
N THR A 6 -14.95 -11.22 -13.93
CA THR A 6 -15.00 -9.83 -13.47
C THR A 6 -14.78 -9.75 -11.96
N ASN A 7 -15.46 -10.59 -11.17
CA ASN A 7 -15.32 -10.64 -9.72
C ASN A 7 -13.90 -11.01 -9.27
N GLU A 8 -13.26 -11.97 -9.93
CA GLU A 8 -11.88 -12.38 -9.62
C GLU A 8 -10.88 -11.23 -9.86
N ARG A 9 -11.04 -10.49 -10.97
CA ARG A 9 -10.18 -9.35 -11.28
C ARG A 9 -10.36 -8.23 -10.27
N GLU A 10 -11.61 -7.88 -9.94
CA GLU A 10 -11.92 -6.86 -8.94
C GLU A 10 -11.39 -7.24 -7.56
N LEU A 11 -11.54 -8.50 -7.15
CA LEU A 11 -10.98 -8.99 -5.88
C LEU A 11 -9.46 -8.82 -5.83
N LYS A 12 -8.76 -9.18 -6.92
CA LYS A 12 -7.30 -9.03 -7.01
C LYS A 12 -6.88 -7.57 -6.91
N GLU A 13 -7.57 -6.67 -7.60
CA GLU A 13 -7.33 -5.22 -7.55
C GLU A 13 -7.53 -4.67 -6.13
N VAL A 14 -8.60 -5.07 -5.44
CA VAL A 14 -8.87 -4.64 -4.06
C VAL A 14 -7.82 -5.17 -3.08
N CYS A 15 -7.39 -6.43 -3.22
CA CYS A 15 -6.34 -7.00 -2.37
C CYS A 15 -5.00 -6.24 -2.55
N GLN A 16 -4.69 -5.85 -3.78
CA GLN A 16 -3.50 -5.07 -4.10
C GLN A 16 -3.57 -3.63 -3.54
N GLN A 17 -4.73 -2.98 -3.64
CA GLN A 17 -4.96 -1.67 -3.04
C GLN A 17 -4.83 -1.71 -1.52
N PHE A 18 -5.33 -2.77 -0.88
CA PHE A 18 -5.18 -2.98 0.55
C PHE A 18 -3.71 -3.11 0.97
N GLU A 19 -2.92 -3.91 0.24
CA GLU A 19 -1.49 -4.04 0.49
C GLU A 19 -0.76 -2.69 0.33
N SER A 20 -1.14 -1.86 -0.65
CA SER A 20 -0.59 -0.50 -0.78
C SER A 20 -0.86 0.36 0.45
N ILE A 21 -2.08 0.35 0.99
CA ILE A 21 -2.42 1.10 2.21
C ILE A 21 -1.57 0.62 3.40
N LEU A 22 -1.42 -0.69 3.54
CA LEU A 22 -0.60 -1.27 4.60
C LEU A 22 0.87 -0.86 4.46
N LEU A 23 1.42 -0.92 3.25
CA LEU A 23 2.79 -0.52 2.96
C LEU A 23 3.02 0.96 3.27
N SER A 24 2.09 1.84 2.91
CA SER A 24 2.15 3.27 3.28
C SER A 24 2.20 3.45 4.80
N TYR A 25 1.36 2.72 5.54
CA TYR A 25 1.39 2.74 7.00
C TYR A 25 2.70 2.20 7.58
N MET A 26 3.27 1.15 6.99
CA MET A 26 4.57 0.60 7.39
C MET A 26 5.69 1.61 7.15
N LEU A 27 5.75 2.24 5.97
CA LEU A 27 6.75 3.26 5.63
C LEU A 27 6.70 4.43 6.61
N LYS A 28 5.49 4.92 6.90
CA LYS A 28 5.25 5.96 7.90
C LYS A 28 5.71 5.53 9.29
N SER A 29 5.39 4.30 9.69
CA SER A 29 5.77 3.77 11.00
C SER A 29 7.28 3.61 11.15
N MET A 30 7.97 3.11 10.12
CA MET A 30 9.43 3.04 10.07
C MET A 30 10.06 4.43 10.18
N ARG A 31 9.52 5.42 9.48
CA ARG A 31 10.00 6.81 9.51
C ARG A 31 9.85 7.46 10.89
N ASN A 32 8.75 7.19 11.59
CA ASN A 32 8.53 7.68 12.95
C ASN A 32 9.56 7.14 13.96
N THR A 33 10.32 6.09 13.63
CA THR A 33 11.42 5.61 14.47
C THR A 33 12.70 6.44 14.33
N VAL A 34 12.80 7.29 13.31
CA VAL A 34 13.95 8.17 13.06
C VAL A 34 13.75 9.48 13.85
N PRO A 35 14.66 9.81 14.79
CA PRO A 35 14.54 11.00 15.62
C PRO A 35 14.47 12.31 14.82
N ASP A 36 13.83 13.29 15.42
CA ASP A 36 13.67 14.64 14.90
C ASP A 36 14.98 15.41 15.09
N GLY A 37 15.69 15.71 14.00
CA GLY A 37 16.98 16.42 14.06
C GLY A 37 17.77 16.50 12.74
N GLY A 38 17.11 16.36 11.59
CA GLY A 38 17.76 16.40 10.27
C GLY A 38 18.10 17.82 9.78
N LEU A 39 18.80 17.90 8.64
CA LEU A 39 19.19 19.15 7.97
C LEU A 39 18.03 20.06 7.53
N PHE A 40 16.80 19.55 7.49
CA PHE A 40 15.62 20.25 7.00
C PHE A 40 14.63 20.52 8.13
N ASP A 41 14.04 21.71 8.10
CA ASP A 41 13.00 22.11 9.04
C ASP A 41 11.70 21.33 8.74
N ARG A 42 11.12 20.69 9.76
CA ARG A 42 9.87 19.94 9.60
C ARG A 42 8.69 20.89 9.73
N GLY A 43 8.09 21.22 8.59
CA GLY A 43 6.84 21.95 8.51
C GLY A 43 5.70 21.10 7.96
N VAL A 44 4.46 21.58 8.10
CA VAL A 44 3.23 20.93 7.60
C VAL A 44 3.34 20.56 6.11
N THR A 45 3.97 21.41 5.29
CA THR A 45 4.20 21.13 3.87
C THR A 45 5.14 19.94 3.64
N PHE A 46 6.18 19.81 4.47
CA PHE A 46 7.10 18.68 4.39
C PHE A 46 6.37 17.38 4.71
N ASP A 47 5.59 17.35 5.80
CA ASP A 47 4.83 16.17 6.21
C ASP A 47 3.79 15.76 5.15
N LEU A 48 3.14 16.73 4.50
CA LEU A 48 2.19 16.48 3.41
C LEU A 48 2.90 15.85 2.20
N VAL A 49 3.99 16.46 1.73
CA VAL A 49 4.76 15.93 0.59
C VAL A 49 5.31 14.55 0.92
N GLN A 50 5.78 14.35 2.14
CA GLN A 50 6.28 13.06 2.60
C GLN A 50 5.18 11.99 2.60
N SER A 51 3.97 12.34 3.04
CA SER A 51 2.83 11.41 3.03
C SER A 51 2.44 11.03 1.60
N MET A 52 2.37 12.01 0.69
CA MET A 52 2.10 11.75 -0.73
C MET A 52 3.19 10.87 -1.37
N HIS A 53 4.45 11.09 -0.98
CA HIS A 53 5.57 10.27 -1.44
C HIS A 53 5.47 8.83 -0.95
N ASP A 54 5.15 8.64 0.33
CA ASP A 54 5.00 7.32 0.94
C ASP A 54 3.82 6.56 0.29
N GLU A 55 2.70 7.24 -0.03
CA GLU A 55 1.57 6.67 -0.76
C GLU A 55 1.95 6.22 -2.19
N ALA A 56 2.60 7.09 -2.97
CA ALA A 56 3.01 6.76 -4.33
C ALA A 56 4.03 5.60 -4.36
N MET A 57 4.96 5.59 -3.40
CA MET A 57 5.92 4.51 -3.24
C MET A 57 5.24 3.19 -2.87
N ALA A 58 4.30 3.22 -1.93
CA ALA A 58 3.56 2.03 -1.51
C ALA A 58 2.73 1.43 -2.65
N GLU A 59 2.13 2.27 -3.49
CA GLU A 59 1.40 1.82 -4.68
C GLU A 59 2.31 1.11 -5.68
N GLU A 60 3.50 1.67 -5.95
CA GLU A 60 4.46 1.06 -6.88
C GLU A 60 5.06 -0.23 -6.33
N ILE A 61 5.36 -0.28 -5.02
CA ILE A 61 5.84 -1.49 -4.35
C ILE A 61 4.76 -2.58 -4.44
N SER A 62 3.50 -2.26 -4.16
CA SER A 62 2.37 -3.19 -4.26
C SER A 62 2.22 -3.73 -5.70
N LYS A 63 2.35 -2.88 -6.72
CA LYS A 63 2.35 -3.29 -8.15
C LYS A 63 3.53 -4.18 -8.54
N SER A 64 4.68 -3.98 -7.93
CA SER A 64 5.90 -4.75 -8.22
C SER A 64 5.98 -6.10 -7.50
N GLY A 65 4.92 -6.50 -6.77
CA GLY A 65 4.84 -7.77 -6.05
C GLY A 65 4.73 -7.63 -4.52
N GLY A 66 4.89 -6.42 -4.00
CA GLY A 66 4.61 -6.09 -2.61
C GLY A 66 5.42 -6.91 -1.61
N ILE A 67 4.78 -7.24 -0.50
CA ILE A 67 5.28 -8.20 0.50
C ILE A 67 4.57 -9.56 0.37
N GLY A 68 3.71 -9.72 -0.64
CA GLY A 68 2.96 -10.93 -0.92
C GLY A 68 1.62 -11.03 -0.19
N LEU A 69 1.20 -10.00 0.55
CA LEU A 69 -0.04 -10.01 1.31
C LEU A 69 -1.27 -9.98 0.39
N ALA A 70 -1.21 -9.22 -0.71
CA ALA A 70 -2.30 -9.17 -1.68
C ALA A 70 -2.63 -10.57 -2.25
N ASN A 71 -1.59 -11.36 -2.52
CA ASN A 71 -1.76 -12.74 -3.01
C ASN A 71 -2.38 -13.64 -1.94
N GLN A 72 -1.91 -13.56 -0.69
CA GLN A 72 -2.47 -14.34 0.41
C GLN A 72 -3.95 -14.01 0.66
N LEU A 73 -4.31 -12.72 0.63
CA LEU A 73 -5.69 -12.27 0.77
C LEU A 73 -6.55 -12.76 -0.39
N TYR A 74 -6.05 -12.64 -1.62
CA TYR A 74 -6.75 -13.13 -2.80
C TYR A 74 -7.00 -14.65 -2.73
N GLU A 75 -6.00 -15.45 -2.34
CA GLU A 75 -6.14 -16.90 -2.19
C GLU A 75 -7.19 -17.29 -1.14
N GLN A 76 -7.35 -16.51 -0.06
CA GLN A 76 -8.36 -16.77 0.95
C GLN A 76 -9.75 -16.31 0.52
N LEU A 77 -9.86 -15.12 -0.06
CA LEU A 77 -11.14 -14.51 -0.41
C LEU A 77 -11.76 -15.09 -1.68
N SER A 78 -10.93 -15.52 -2.64
CA SER A 78 -11.40 -16.15 -3.89
C SER A 78 -12.19 -17.44 -3.67
N LYS A 79 -12.03 -18.09 -2.51
CA LYS A 79 -12.80 -19.28 -2.12
C LYS A 79 -14.28 -18.98 -1.83
N TYR A 80 -14.63 -17.71 -1.63
CA TYR A 80 -15.97 -17.28 -1.21
C TYR A 80 -16.75 -16.56 -2.31
N ILE A 81 -16.20 -16.41 -3.51
CA ILE A 81 -16.80 -15.70 -4.65
C ILE A 81 -16.99 -16.60 -5.87
#